data_AF-A0AA37Q9L7-F1
#
_entry.id   AF-A0AA37Q9L7-F1
#
_cell.length_a   1.000
_cell.length_b   1.000
_cell.length_c   1.000
_cell.angle_alpha   90.00
_cell.angle_beta   90.00
_cell.angle_gamma   90.00
#
_symmetry.space_group_name_H-M   'P 1'
#
loop_
_entity.id
_entity.type
_entity.pdbx_description
1 polymer ?
#
loop_
_entity_poly.entity_id
_entity_poly.type
_entity_poly.pdbx_seq_one_letter_code
_entity_poly.pdbx_strand_id
1 'polypeptide(L)'
;MTPGAARAYSGCITNLEQERTTMSDAMDRHRRHPARLAATLAAASVAALAATLSAAGTVGAQAAAHAPAPAAGPDLQGVWDFTMRVGERTSPGFLALGPVERGWAGSITMYLTNTLAIRTLTVDGDSVRMVVASREGDVRFLGRLADDARTMAGIVEYHGGARLPMTATRRALPVAPR
;
A
#
# COMPACT_ATOMS: atom_id res chain seq x y z
N MET A 1 7.62 45.65 -41.20
CA MET A 1 6.41 44.85 -40.96
C MET A 1 6.67 43.46 -41.50
N THR A 2 6.77 42.46 -40.62
CA THR A 2 7.15 41.08 -40.99
C THR A 2 6.18 40.13 -40.27
N PRO A 3 5.37 39.32 -40.96
CA PRO A 3 4.60 38.25 -40.33
C PRO A 3 5.28 36.91 -40.58
N GLY A 4 5.26 36.01 -39.58
CA GLY A 4 5.47 34.58 -39.84
C GLY A 4 6.31 33.84 -38.80
N ALA A 5 5.74 33.57 -37.63
CA ALA A 5 6.25 32.53 -36.73
C ALA A 5 5.11 31.96 -35.86
N ALA A 6 4.22 31.16 -36.46
CA ALA A 6 3.23 30.40 -35.71
C ALA A 6 2.84 29.13 -36.48
N ARG A 7 3.71 28.12 -36.51
CA ARG A 7 3.35 26.75 -36.92
C ARG A 7 4.45 25.77 -36.50
N ALA A 8 4.47 25.38 -35.22
CA ALA A 8 5.28 24.26 -34.76
C ALA A 8 4.76 23.56 -33.49
N TYR A 9 3.51 23.81 -33.05
CA TYR A 9 2.96 23.25 -31.81
C TYR A 9 1.77 22.29 -32.02
N SER A 10 1.53 21.82 -33.25
CA SER A 10 0.37 20.97 -33.56
C SER A 10 0.70 19.47 -33.71
N GLY A 11 1.97 19.08 -33.66
CA GLY A 11 2.40 17.69 -33.93
C GLY A 11 2.61 16.82 -32.69
N CYS A 12 2.80 17.41 -31.50
CA CYS A 12 3.13 16.65 -30.28
C CYS A 12 1.89 16.12 -29.54
N ILE A 13 0.72 16.73 -29.77
CA ILE A 13 -0.53 16.34 -29.09
C ILE A 13 -1.12 15.07 -29.71
N THR A 14 -1.00 14.91 -31.03
CA THR A 14 -1.56 13.74 -31.73
C THR A 14 -0.84 12.44 -31.39
N ASN A 15 0.46 12.50 -31.06
CA ASN A 15 1.24 11.32 -30.71
C ASN A 15 0.84 10.76 -29.33
N LEU A 16 0.65 11.64 -28.33
CA LEU A 16 0.21 11.23 -26.99
C LEU A 16 -1.21 10.65 -26.97
N GLU A 17 -2.12 11.22 -27.78
CA GLU A 17 -3.49 10.70 -27.87
C GLU A 17 -3.57 9.38 -28.66
N GLN A 18 -2.71 9.20 -29.67
CA GLN A 18 -2.61 7.97 -30.44
C GLN A 18 -1.95 6.83 -29.63
N GLU A 19 -0.99 7.14 -28.77
CA GLU A 19 -0.40 6.17 -27.83
C GLU A 19 -1.43 5.74 -26.76
N ARG A 20 -2.27 6.67 -26.32
CA ARG A 20 -3.34 6.40 -25.35
C ARG A 20 -4.47 5.52 -25.91
N THR A 21 -4.85 5.71 -27.18
CA THR A 21 -5.84 4.82 -27.84
C THR A 21 -5.26 3.43 -28.11
N THR A 22 -4.00 3.34 -28.53
CA THR A 22 -3.34 2.04 -28.80
C THR A 22 -3.20 1.19 -27.54
N MET A 23 -2.87 1.81 -26.40
CA MET A 23 -2.75 1.10 -25.12
C MET A 23 -4.12 0.66 -24.57
N SER A 24 -5.17 1.46 -24.78
CA SER A 24 -6.54 1.12 -24.37
C SER A 24 -7.11 -0.09 -25.15
N ASP A 25 -6.85 -0.17 -26.45
CA ASP A 25 -7.31 -1.29 -27.30
C ASP A 25 -6.53 -2.60 -27.08
N ALA A 26 -5.29 -2.51 -26.59
CA ALA A 26 -4.50 -3.67 -26.20
C ALA A 26 -5.02 -4.29 -24.88
N MET A 27 -5.49 -3.46 -23.95
CA MET A 27 -6.04 -3.92 -22.67
C MET A 27 -7.42 -4.56 -22.80
N ASP A 28 -8.25 -4.12 -23.74
CA ASP A 28 -9.63 -4.63 -23.86
C ASP A 28 -9.72 -6.00 -24.56
N ARG A 29 -8.74 -6.33 -25.41
CA ARG A 29 -8.68 -7.64 -26.10
C ARG A 29 -8.40 -8.83 -25.17
N HIS A 30 -7.81 -8.61 -24.00
CA HIS A 30 -7.56 -9.67 -23.02
C HIS A 30 -8.77 -10.04 -22.15
N ARG A 31 -9.89 -9.29 -22.25
CA ARG A 31 -11.07 -9.49 -21.38
C ARG A 31 -12.10 -10.49 -21.86
N ARG A 32 -11.86 -11.21 -22.97
CA ARG A 32 -12.81 -12.20 -23.48
C ARG A 32 -12.26 -13.61 -23.40
N HIS A 33 -12.34 -14.22 -22.21
CA HIS A 33 -12.58 -15.65 -22.11
C HIS A 33 -13.53 -15.97 -20.95
N PRO A 34 -14.64 -16.70 -21.20
CA PRO A 34 -15.62 -17.05 -20.18
C PRO A 34 -15.27 -18.33 -19.41
N ALA A 35 -15.88 -18.40 -18.23
CA ALA A 35 -15.78 -19.34 -17.12
C ALA A 35 -16.06 -20.83 -17.42
N ARG A 36 -15.66 -21.68 -16.45
CA ARG A 36 -16.27 -22.95 -15.92
C ARG A 36 -15.15 -23.74 -15.20
N LEU A 37 -15.25 -24.51 -14.11
CA LEU A 37 -16.25 -25.08 -13.18
C LEU A 37 -15.41 -25.57 -11.96
N ALA A 38 -15.75 -25.30 -10.69
CA ALA A 38 -16.51 -26.14 -9.73
C ALA A 38 -15.70 -27.11 -8.84
N ALA A 39 -16.31 -27.43 -7.68
CA ALA A 39 -16.06 -28.45 -6.64
C ALA A 39 -15.13 -28.04 -5.47
N THR A 40 -15.60 -27.70 -4.24
CA THR A 40 -16.32 -28.41 -3.14
C THR A 40 -15.44 -29.26 -2.20
N LEU A 41 -15.78 -29.15 -0.89
CA LEU A 41 -15.42 -29.96 0.31
C LEU A 41 -14.12 -29.54 1.04
N ALA A 42 -14.01 -29.46 2.37
CA ALA A 42 -14.80 -30.04 3.47
C ALA A 42 -14.68 -29.23 4.79
N ALA A 43 -15.55 -29.58 5.74
CA ALA A 43 -15.80 -28.97 7.05
C ALA A 43 -14.87 -29.42 8.19
N ALA A 44 -14.85 -28.65 9.30
CA ALA A 44 -14.92 -29.07 10.73
C ALA A 44 -14.38 -27.90 11.61
N SER A 45 -15.19 -27.11 12.32
CA SER A 45 -15.80 -27.32 13.65
C SER A 45 -14.88 -27.01 14.86
N VAL A 46 -15.52 -26.52 15.94
CA VAL A 46 -15.04 -26.36 17.35
C VAL A 46 -14.37 -25.00 17.65
N ALA A 47 -14.68 -24.23 18.70
CA ALA A 47 -15.58 -24.36 19.84
C ALA A 47 -16.05 -22.97 20.31
N ALA A 48 -17.16 -22.99 21.05
CA ALA A 48 -17.71 -21.89 21.82
C ALA A 48 -16.75 -21.39 22.91
N LEU A 49 -16.81 -20.09 23.20
CA LEU A 49 -16.75 -19.63 24.59
C LEU A 49 -17.66 -18.41 24.75
N ALA A 50 -18.68 -18.60 25.58
CA ALA A 50 -19.51 -17.53 26.10
C ALA A 50 -18.80 -16.89 27.30
N ALA A 51 -18.87 -15.57 27.42
CA ALA A 51 -18.80 -14.90 28.71
C ALA A 51 -19.58 -13.59 28.63
N THR A 52 -20.73 -13.59 29.29
CA THR A 52 -21.53 -12.43 29.67
C THR A 52 -20.75 -11.50 30.60
N LEU A 53 -20.82 -10.19 30.38
CA LEU A 53 -20.78 -9.22 31.48
C LEU A 53 -21.60 -7.97 31.12
N SER A 54 -22.77 -7.85 31.76
CA SER A 54 -23.51 -6.61 31.91
C SER A 54 -22.85 -5.71 32.95
N ALA A 55 -22.77 -4.40 32.71
CA ALA A 55 -23.15 -3.35 33.67
C ALA A 55 -22.99 -1.95 33.07
N ALA A 56 -23.97 -1.10 33.39
CA ALA A 56 -24.12 0.30 33.01
C ALA A 56 -23.09 1.23 33.66
N GLY A 57 -22.88 2.42 33.08
CA GLY A 57 -22.16 3.50 33.74
C GLY A 57 -21.88 4.69 32.83
N THR A 58 -22.46 5.83 33.17
CA THR A 58 -22.42 7.15 32.51
C THR A 58 -21.05 7.84 32.46
N VAL A 59 -20.83 8.57 31.36
CA VAL A 59 -20.12 9.87 31.20
C VAL A 59 -18.70 10.02 31.79
N GLY A 60 -17.76 10.32 30.89
CA GLY A 60 -16.71 11.32 31.16
C GLY A 60 -15.28 10.93 30.79
N ALA A 61 -14.58 11.91 30.22
CA ALA A 61 -13.14 12.00 29.99
C ALA A 61 -12.56 11.35 28.71
N GLN A 62 -12.24 12.21 27.75
CA GLN A 62 -11.17 12.01 26.77
C GLN A 62 -9.90 11.53 27.49
N ALA A 63 -9.58 10.25 27.31
CA ALA A 63 -8.21 9.77 27.41
C ALA A 63 -7.76 9.46 25.98
N ALA A 64 -6.65 10.05 25.54
CA ALA A 64 -5.99 9.64 24.31
C ALA A 64 -5.77 8.14 24.39
N ALA A 65 -6.48 7.38 23.57
CA ALA A 65 -6.38 5.94 23.52
C ALA A 65 -4.94 5.59 23.12
N HIS A 66 -4.12 5.25 24.11
CA HIS A 66 -2.90 4.51 23.87
C HIS A 66 -3.36 3.14 23.37
N ALA A 67 -3.42 2.98 22.05
CA ALA A 67 -3.72 1.72 21.43
C ALA A 67 -2.78 0.66 22.02
N PRO A 68 -3.27 -0.54 22.38
CA PRO A 68 -2.43 -1.59 22.93
C PRO A 68 -1.23 -1.79 22.01
N ALA A 69 -0.03 -1.78 22.61
CA ALA A 69 1.21 -2.00 21.89
C ALA A 69 1.10 -3.35 21.14
N PRO A 70 1.42 -3.38 19.83
CA PRO A 70 1.33 -4.61 19.08
C PRO A 70 2.33 -5.63 19.61
N ALA A 71 1.96 -6.91 19.50
CA ALA A 71 2.72 -8.05 20.02
C ALA A 71 4.23 -7.95 19.72
N ALA A 72 5.06 -7.85 20.77
CA ALA A 72 6.51 -8.07 20.86
C ALA A 72 7.37 -7.89 19.58
N GLY A 73 7.10 -6.86 18.77
CA GLY A 73 7.77 -6.59 17.51
C GLY A 73 8.30 -5.16 17.42
N PRO A 74 9.07 -4.83 16.38
CA PRO A 74 9.60 -3.48 16.21
C PRO A 74 8.45 -2.48 16.01
N ASP A 75 8.63 -1.28 16.58
CA ASP A 75 7.69 -0.17 16.44
C ASP A 75 7.73 0.40 15.02
N LEU A 76 6.67 0.15 14.24
CA LEU A 76 6.50 0.69 12.89
C LEU A 76 5.61 1.94 12.83
N GLN A 77 5.14 2.47 13.95
CA GLN A 77 4.12 3.51 13.98
C GLN A 77 4.53 4.79 13.22
N GLY A 78 3.58 5.46 12.55
CA GLY A 78 3.78 6.78 11.99
C GLY A 78 3.99 6.79 10.49
N VAL A 79 4.57 7.88 9.98
CA VAL A 79 4.68 8.15 8.55
C VAL A 79 6.05 7.74 8.04
N TRP A 80 6.06 7.08 6.90
CA TRP A 80 7.24 6.59 6.22
C TRP A 80 7.25 7.16 4.81
N ASP A 81 8.35 7.76 4.37
CA ASP A 81 8.55 8.11 2.97
C ASP A 81 9.12 6.91 2.24
N PHE A 82 8.61 6.59 1.05
CA PHE A 82 9.19 5.53 0.23
C PHE A 82 9.49 6.00 -1.18
N THR A 83 10.40 5.27 -1.81
CA THR A 83 10.68 5.36 -3.24
C THR A 83 10.58 3.97 -3.83
N MET A 84 9.99 3.89 -5.02
CA MET A 84 9.88 2.65 -5.79
C MET A 84 10.44 2.86 -7.19
N ARG A 85 11.26 1.91 -7.66
CA ARG A 85 11.82 1.96 -9.02
C ARG A 85 10.89 1.26 -10.01
N VAL A 86 10.47 1.98 -11.05
CA VAL A 86 9.66 1.47 -12.16
C VAL A 86 10.40 1.74 -13.47
N GLY A 87 11.08 0.71 -13.97
CA GLY A 87 12.08 0.88 -15.03
C GLY A 87 13.16 1.86 -14.58
N GLU A 88 13.41 2.90 -15.39
CA GLU A 88 14.39 3.95 -15.09
C GLU A 88 13.85 5.09 -14.21
N ARG A 89 12.57 5.04 -13.81
CA ARG A 89 11.94 6.10 -13.03
C ARG A 89 11.86 5.74 -11.55
N THR A 90 12.20 6.70 -10.70
CA THR A 90 11.92 6.63 -9.26
C THR A 90 10.58 7.31 -8.98
N SER A 91 9.63 6.57 -8.42
CA SER A 91 8.32 7.08 -8.00
C SER A 91 8.27 7.20 -6.48
N PRO A 92 8.07 8.41 -5.92
CA PRO A 92 7.96 8.59 -4.48
C PRO A 92 6.54 8.28 -3.96
N GLY A 93 6.43 8.12 -2.65
CA GLY A 93 5.15 8.03 -1.95
C GLY A 93 5.35 8.02 -0.45
N PHE A 94 4.27 7.81 0.29
CA PHE A 94 4.34 7.64 1.74
C PHE A 94 3.42 6.52 2.25
N LEU A 95 3.81 5.93 3.37
CA LEU A 95 3.02 4.98 4.14
C LEU A 95 2.63 5.65 5.46
N ALA A 96 1.42 5.41 5.94
CA ALA A 96 0.99 5.76 7.29
C ALA A 96 0.61 4.47 8.02
N LEU A 97 1.33 4.16 9.09
CA LEU A 97 1.19 2.93 9.86
C LEU A 97 0.73 3.21 11.29
N GLY A 98 -0.15 2.38 11.80
CA GLY A 98 -0.62 2.42 13.18
C GLY A 98 -0.75 1.01 13.77
N PRO A 99 -0.63 0.90 15.11
CA PRO A 99 -0.80 -0.38 15.78
C PRO A 99 -2.27 -0.83 15.72
N VAL A 100 -2.47 -2.14 15.64
CA VAL A 100 -3.76 -2.82 15.81
C VAL A 100 -3.59 -4.00 16.75
N GLU A 101 -4.68 -4.58 17.26
CA GLU A 101 -4.64 -5.66 18.26
C GLU A 101 -3.67 -6.80 17.93
N ARG A 102 -3.48 -7.11 16.64
CA ARG A 102 -2.59 -8.16 16.16
C ARG A 102 -1.62 -7.68 15.08
N GLY A 103 -0.88 -6.60 15.37
CA GLY A 103 0.23 -6.14 14.54
C GLY A 103 0.01 -4.73 14.02
N TRP A 104 0.10 -4.56 12.70
CA TRP A 104 0.12 -3.24 12.08
C TRP A 104 -0.92 -3.13 10.97
N ALA A 105 -1.52 -1.95 10.86
CA ALA A 105 -2.39 -1.58 9.75
C ALA A 105 -2.04 -0.19 9.25
N GLY A 106 -2.57 0.18 8.08
CA GLY A 106 -2.26 1.49 7.52
C GLY A 106 -2.71 1.67 6.09
N SER A 107 -2.12 2.67 5.45
CA SER A 107 -2.35 3.00 4.05
C SER A 107 -1.05 3.37 3.35
N ILE A 108 -1.01 3.17 2.05
CA ILE A 108 0.08 3.61 1.17
C ILE A 108 -0.48 4.56 0.12
N THR A 109 0.21 5.68 -0.11
CA THR A 109 -0.13 6.66 -1.14
C THR A 109 1.07 6.82 -2.06
N MET A 110 0.97 6.38 -3.31
CA MET A 110 2.02 6.58 -4.30
C MET A 110 1.75 7.87 -5.07
N TYR A 111 2.80 8.53 -5.53
CA TYR A 111 2.70 9.78 -6.29
C TYR A 111 1.79 9.61 -7.54
N LEU A 112 0.80 10.51 -7.68
CA LEU A 112 -0.19 10.52 -8.78
C LEU A 112 -1.09 9.27 -8.87
N THR A 113 -1.20 8.50 -7.79
CA THR A 113 -2.10 7.34 -7.70
C THR A 113 -3.03 7.46 -6.50
N ASN A 114 -4.00 6.56 -6.42
CA ASN A 114 -4.92 6.49 -5.29
C ASN A 114 -4.20 5.98 -4.03
N THR A 115 -4.69 6.43 -2.87
CA THR A 115 -4.34 5.84 -1.59
C THR A 115 -4.94 4.44 -1.50
N LEU A 116 -4.11 3.46 -1.14
CA LEU A 116 -4.46 2.06 -1.02
C LEU A 116 -4.36 1.60 0.43
N ALA A 117 -5.28 0.72 0.84
CA ALA A 117 -5.28 0.16 2.18
C ALA A 117 -4.27 -0.98 2.31
N ILE A 118 -3.55 -1.01 3.43
CA ILE A 118 -2.73 -2.17 3.82
C ILE A 118 -3.68 -3.18 4.46
N ARG A 119 -3.85 -4.33 3.82
CA ARG A 119 -4.70 -5.43 4.32
C ARG A 119 -4.02 -6.19 5.44
N THR A 120 -2.71 -6.37 5.32
CA THR A 120 -1.92 -7.16 6.27
C THR A 120 -0.50 -6.63 6.27
N LEU A 121 0.06 -6.44 7.45
CA LEU A 121 1.46 -6.12 7.65
C LEU A 121 1.97 -6.97 8.82
N THR A 122 2.88 -7.88 8.52
CA THR A 122 3.51 -8.77 9.49
C THR A 122 5.01 -8.53 9.51
N VAL A 123 5.58 -8.58 10.71
CA VAL A 123 7.01 -8.51 10.93
C VAL A 123 7.43 -9.75 11.70
N ASP A 124 8.43 -10.46 11.19
CA ASP A 124 9.04 -11.63 11.82
C ASP A 124 10.57 -11.45 11.81
N GLY A 125 11.14 -11.15 12.98
CA GLY A 125 12.53 -10.68 13.08
C GLY A 125 12.74 -9.39 12.28
N ASP A 126 13.67 -9.43 11.33
CA ASP A 126 13.93 -8.34 10.37
C ASP A 126 13.01 -8.41 9.15
N SER A 127 12.27 -9.50 8.93
CA SER A 127 11.52 -9.73 7.70
C SER A 127 10.16 -9.03 7.76
N VAL A 128 9.88 -8.20 6.75
CA VAL A 128 8.63 -7.45 6.60
C VAL A 128 7.84 -8.01 5.42
N ARG A 129 6.59 -8.38 5.68
CA ARG A 129 5.64 -8.76 4.63
C ARG A 129 4.42 -7.87 4.72
N MET A 130 4.09 -7.22 3.61
CA MET A 130 2.95 -6.32 3.51
C MET A 130 2.08 -6.69 2.31
N VAL A 131 0.77 -6.64 2.48
CA VAL A 131 -0.22 -6.84 1.42
C VAL A 131 -1.06 -5.57 1.29
N VAL A 132 -1.10 -5.01 0.09
CA VAL A 132 -1.79 -3.76 -0.24
C VAL A 132 -2.93 -4.06 -1.20
N ALA A 133 -4.13 -3.57 -0.89
CA ALA A 133 -5.28 -3.69 -1.77
C ALA A 133 -5.11 -2.80 -3.00
N SER A 134 -5.05 -3.37 -4.20
CA SER A 134 -5.12 -2.63 -5.47
C SER A 134 -6.37 -3.05 -6.26
N ARG A 135 -6.80 -2.20 -7.20
CA ARG A 135 -7.96 -2.45 -8.05
C ARG A 135 -7.82 -3.72 -8.89
N GLU A 136 -6.59 -4.04 -9.27
CA GLU A 136 -6.25 -5.19 -10.12
C GLU A 136 -5.98 -6.47 -9.32
N GLY A 137 -6.01 -6.38 -7.99
CA GLY A 137 -5.69 -7.47 -7.07
C GLY A 137 -4.78 -7.00 -5.94
N ASP A 138 -4.40 -7.91 -5.05
CA ASP A 138 -3.47 -7.59 -3.98
C ASP A 138 -2.03 -7.48 -4.51
N VAL A 139 -1.32 -6.44 -4.06
CA VAL A 139 0.11 -6.22 -4.30
C VAL A 139 0.87 -6.62 -3.04
N ARG A 140 2.01 -7.29 -3.20
CA ARG A 140 2.80 -7.78 -2.07
C ARG A 140 4.12 -7.03 -2.00
N PHE A 141 4.53 -6.66 -0.79
CA PHE A 141 5.89 -6.23 -0.51
C PHE A 141 6.56 -7.25 0.40
N LEU A 142 7.77 -7.65 -0.01
CA LEU A 142 8.66 -8.54 0.71
C LEU A 142 9.96 -7.78 0.94
N GLY A 143 10.25 -7.47 2.19
CA GLY A 143 11.41 -6.66 2.53
C GLY A 143 12.03 -7.03 3.86
N ARG A 144 13.02 -6.23 4.24
CA ARG A 144 13.69 -6.28 5.52
C ARG A 144 13.68 -4.92 6.18
N LEU A 145 13.45 -4.91 7.48
CA LEU A 145 13.65 -3.78 8.36
C LEU A 145 15.13 -3.75 8.75
N ALA A 146 15.75 -2.58 8.64
CA ALA A 146 17.12 -2.38 9.10
C ALA A 146 17.18 -2.39 10.64
N ASP A 147 18.38 -2.56 11.19
CA ASP A 147 18.62 -2.64 12.63
C ASP A 147 18.16 -1.39 13.38
N ASP A 148 18.09 -0.24 12.69
CA ASP A 148 17.62 1.03 13.26
C ASP A 148 16.09 1.11 13.42
N ALA A 149 15.34 0.14 12.89
CA ALA A 149 13.88 0.16 12.78
C ALA A 149 13.30 1.44 12.15
N ARG A 150 14.12 2.16 11.37
CA ARG A 150 13.80 3.41 10.67
C ARG A 150 13.84 3.27 9.17
N THR A 151 14.49 2.23 8.65
CA THR A 151 14.56 1.97 7.23
C THR A 151 14.05 0.56 6.92
N MET A 152 13.28 0.42 5.85
CA MET A 152 12.95 -0.89 5.27
C MET A 152 13.23 -0.89 3.78
N ALA A 153 13.72 -2.01 3.25
CA ALA A 153 14.01 -2.17 1.84
C ALA A 153 13.57 -3.54 1.34
N GLY A 154 13.10 -3.64 0.10
CA GLY A 154 12.59 -4.89 -0.42
C GLY A 154 12.08 -4.79 -1.84
N ILE A 155 11.27 -5.77 -2.22
CA ILE A 155 10.67 -5.92 -3.53
C ILE A 155 9.15 -5.87 -3.40
N VAL A 156 8.53 -5.05 -4.24
CA VAL A 156 7.09 -5.07 -4.49
C VAL A 156 6.83 -6.03 -5.66
N GLU A 157 6.08 -7.08 -5.42
CA GLU A 157 5.49 -7.95 -6.44
C GLU A 157 4.18 -7.33 -6.90
N TYR A 158 4.21 -6.78 -8.11
CA TYR A 158 3.10 -6.07 -8.74
C TYR A 158 2.44 -6.96 -9.81
N HIS A 159 1.27 -6.53 -10.28
CA HIS A 159 0.48 -7.25 -11.28
C HIS A 159 1.30 -7.60 -12.53
N GLY A 160 1.01 -8.75 -13.13
CA GLY A 160 1.78 -9.27 -14.27
C GLY A 160 3.17 -9.80 -13.91
N GLY A 161 3.48 -9.99 -12.61
CA GLY A 161 4.75 -10.56 -12.14
C GLY A 161 5.90 -9.55 -12.09
N ALA A 162 5.62 -8.26 -12.25
CA ALA A 162 6.62 -7.22 -12.14
C ALA A 162 7.21 -7.15 -10.71
N ARG A 163 8.52 -6.95 -10.63
CA ARG A 163 9.26 -6.87 -9.35
C ARG A 163 9.93 -5.51 -9.25
N LEU A 164 9.43 -4.69 -8.33
CA LEU A 164 9.81 -3.29 -8.22
C LEU A 164 10.56 -3.07 -6.90
N PRO A 165 11.85 -2.70 -6.95
CA PRO A 165 12.59 -2.35 -5.75
C PRO A 165 11.93 -1.16 -5.03
N MET A 166 11.80 -1.27 -3.71
CA MET A 166 11.24 -0.23 -2.85
C MET A 166 12.10 -0.04 -1.60
N THR A 167 12.36 1.21 -1.25
CA THR A 167 12.98 1.59 0.02
C THR A 167 12.07 2.58 0.73
N ALA A 168 11.85 2.40 2.02
CA ALA A 168 11.08 3.32 2.86
C ALA A 168 11.86 3.73 4.12
N THR A 169 11.71 4.99 4.51
CA THR A 169 12.37 5.61 5.67
C THR A 169 11.33 6.31 6.54
N ARG A 170 11.33 6.00 7.84
CA ARG A 170 10.42 6.57 8.83
C ARG A 170 10.73 8.04 9.03
N ARG A 171 9.74 8.91 8.93
CA ARG A 171 9.88 10.34 9.24
C ARG A 171 10.22 10.51 10.72
N ALA A 172 11.07 11.48 11.03
CA ALA A 172 11.29 11.91 12.39
C ALA A 172 10.00 12.55 12.93
N LEU A 173 9.66 12.26 14.18
CA LEU A 173 8.63 13.02 14.88
C LEU A 173 9.16 14.44 15.10
N PRO A 174 8.35 15.49 14.88
CA PRO A 174 8.74 16.84 15.25
C PRO A 174 9.08 16.88 16.74
N VAL A 175 10.31 17.26 17.07
CA VAL A 175 10.68 17.55 18.47
C VAL A 175 10.07 18.91 18.77
N ALA A 176 9.05 18.95 19.62
CA ALA A 176 8.51 20.21 20.09
C ALA A 176 9.62 20.97 20.85
N PRO A 177 9.85 22.27 20.56
CA PRO A 177 10.74 23.09 21.37
C PRO A 177 10.17 23.15 22.80
N ARG A 178 11.05 22.94 23.78
CA ARG A 178 10.74 23.01 25.22
C ARG A 178 10.59 24.45 25.69
#